data_AF-A0A962NPX6-F1
#
_entry.id   AF-A0A962NPX6-F1
#
_cell.length_a   1.000
_cell.length_b   1.000
_cell.length_c   1.000
_cell.angle_alpha   90.00
_cell.angle_beta   90.00
_cell.angle_gamma   90.00
#
_symmetry.space_group_name_H-M   'P 1'
#
loop_
_entity.id
_entity.type
_entity.pdbx_description
1 polymer ?
#
loop_
_entity_poly.entity_id
_entity_poly.type
_entity_poly.pdbx_seq_one_letter_code
_entity_poly.pdbx_strand_id
1 'polypeptide(L)'
;DGDGQNQGNLAVEAFMQSYYRTVMTLSRLNEMLLQLFREELILAHDDNTPQPLNKRFQLRRGYIETTHPGVFRRYPFALLEVFLVLQQNPKARGVRASTIRSIREHLHLIDKNFRADLRCRALFMDIFREPRGITRALRRMNRYGVLAAYLPAFENIVGRMQYDLFHAYTVDQHTLFLIRNLRRFSVSRHMDEFPLASRVHSQIPKPD
;
A
#
# COMPACT_ATOMS: atom_id res chain seq x y z
N ASP A 1 15.91 20.33 -34.79
CA ASP A 1 14.92 20.87 -33.83
C ASP A 1 14.16 19.85 -32.98
N GLY A 2 14.44 18.54 -33.03
CA GLY A 2 13.77 17.54 -32.16
C GLY A 2 14.41 17.33 -30.77
N ASP A 3 15.65 17.77 -30.56
CA ASP A 3 16.43 17.41 -29.36
C ASP A 3 16.12 18.33 -28.15
N GLY A 4 15.80 19.60 -28.41
CA GLY A 4 15.46 20.58 -27.36
C GLY A 4 14.10 20.35 -26.69
N GLN A 5 13.11 19.85 -27.44
CA GLN A 5 11.79 19.50 -26.88
C GLN A 5 11.86 18.27 -25.99
N ASN A 6 12.68 17.28 -26.37
CA ASN A 6 12.85 16.06 -25.59
C ASN A 6 13.59 16.33 -24.27
N GLN A 7 14.60 17.20 -24.28
CA GLN A 7 15.29 17.66 -23.06
C GLN A 7 14.37 18.47 -22.14
N GLY A 8 13.52 19.34 -22.69
CA GLY A 8 12.51 20.09 -21.93
C GLY A 8 11.50 19.18 -21.23
N ASN A 9 10.99 18.17 -21.94
CA ASN A 9 10.07 17.18 -21.37
C ASN A 9 10.73 16.36 -20.26
N LEU A 10 11.98 15.91 -20.45
CA LEU A 10 12.72 15.17 -19.43
C LEU A 10 12.93 15.99 -18.15
N ALA A 11 13.23 17.28 -18.27
CA ALA A 11 13.39 18.17 -17.12
C ALA A 11 12.07 18.36 -16.35
N VAL A 12 10.95 18.50 -17.06
CA VAL A 12 9.61 18.61 -16.46
C VAL A 12 9.22 17.30 -15.76
N GLU A 13 9.45 16.15 -16.39
CA GLU A 13 9.17 14.84 -15.78
C GLU A 13 10.00 14.61 -14.50
N ALA A 14 11.29 14.96 -14.53
CA ALA A 14 12.16 14.86 -13.36
C ALA A 14 11.71 15.78 -12.22
N PHE A 15 11.35 17.03 -12.53
CA PHE A 15 10.80 17.97 -11.55
C PHE A 15 9.51 17.45 -10.94
N MET A 16 8.57 16.98 -11.77
CA MET A 16 7.27 16.47 -11.32
C MET A 16 7.43 15.20 -10.48
N GLN A 17 8.36 14.32 -10.84
CA GLN A 17 8.70 13.16 -10.01
C GLN A 17 9.20 13.58 -8.62
N SER A 18 10.07 14.59 -8.55
CA SER A 18 10.53 15.15 -7.27
C SER A 18 9.40 15.78 -6.46
N TYR A 19 8.53 16.57 -7.11
CA TYR A 19 7.35 17.18 -6.50
C TYR A 19 6.41 16.12 -5.90
N TYR A 20 6.02 15.09 -6.66
CA TYR A 20 5.13 14.04 -6.17
C TYR A 20 5.72 13.25 -5.02
N ARG A 21 7.02 12.89 -5.10
CA ARG A 21 7.73 12.23 -3.99
C ARG A 21 7.72 13.10 -2.73
N THR A 22 7.87 14.41 -2.88
CA THR A 22 7.82 15.38 -1.79
C THR A 22 6.41 15.47 -1.18
N VAL A 23 5.37 15.66 -1.99
CA VAL A 23 3.96 15.71 -1.55
C VAL A 23 3.56 14.40 -0.85
N MET A 24 3.98 13.25 -1.37
CA MET A 24 3.75 11.96 -0.74
C MET A 24 4.44 11.87 0.62
N THR A 25 5.65 12.39 0.76
CA THR A 25 6.37 12.44 2.04
C THR A 25 5.64 13.34 3.05
N LEU A 26 5.23 14.53 2.65
CA LEU A 26 4.47 15.47 3.50
C LEU A 26 3.14 14.88 3.96
N SER A 27 2.38 14.29 3.04
CA SER A 27 1.08 13.67 3.34
C SER A 27 1.20 12.53 4.35
N ARG A 28 2.29 11.75 4.29
CA ARG A 28 2.59 10.69 5.26
C ARG A 28 2.96 11.23 6.64
N LEU A 29 3.79 12.27 6.69
CA LEU A 29 4.13 12.95 7.95
C LEU A 29 2.87 13.52 8.61
N ASN A 30 2.01 14.18 7.83
CA ASN A 30 0.75 14.71 8.32
C ASN A 30 -0.19 13.61 8.86
N GLU A 31 -0.33 12.48 8.14
CA GLU A 31 -1.11 11.32 8.63
C GLU A 31 -0.59 10.81 9.97
N MET A 32 0.73 10.64 10.10
CA MET A 32 1.34 10.17 11.34
C MET A 32 1.17 11.16 12.50
N LEU A 33 1.32 12.46 12.23
CA LEU A 33 1.22 13.52 13.23
C LEU A 33 -0.23 13.68 13.72
N LEU A 34 -1.21 13.69 12.80
CA LEU A 34 -2.63 13.68 13.15
C LEU A 34 -3.03 12.44 13.95
N GLN A 35 -2.44 11.28 13.64
CA GLN A 35 -2.67 10.08 14.43
C GLN A 35 -2.12 10.22 15.85
N LEU A 36 -0.89 10.73 16.02
CA LEU A 36 -0.30 10.97 17.34
C LEU A 36 -1.17 11.94 18.16
N PHE A 37 -1.62 13.04 17.57
CA PHE A 37 -2.52 13.98 18.26
C PHE A 37 -3.86 13.35 18.63
N ARG A 38 -4.45 12.50 17.78
CA ARG A 38 -5.67 11.78 18.16
C ARG A 38 -5.44 10.83 19.33
N GLU A 39 -4.30 10.15 19.36
CA GLU A 39 -3.94 9.24 20.45
C GLU A 39 -3.74 9.98 21.78
N GLU A 40 -3.06 11.13 21.76
CA GLU A 40 -2.72 11.92 22.96
C GLU A 40 -3.87 12.82 23.44
N LEU A 41 -4.65 13.42 22.54
CA LEU A 41 -5.65 14.43 22.91
C LEU A 41 -7.07 13.87 23.05
N ILE A 42 -7.45 12.91 22.20
CA ILE A 42 -8.85 12.44 22.11
C ILE A 42 -9.04 11.13 22.86
N LEU A 43 -8.07 10.21 22.72
CA LEU A 43 -8.20 8.85 23.25
C LEU A 43 -7.50 8.66 24.59
N ALA A 44 -6.99 9.73 25.23
CA ALA A 44 -6.23 9.65 26.48
C ALA A 44 -6.98 8.87 27.59
N HIS A 45 -8.31 8.98 27.62
CA HIS A 45 -9.20 8.36 28.61
C HIS A 45 -9.81 7.03 28.14
N ASP A 46 -9.56 6.60 26.89
CA ASP A 46 -10.06 5.32 26.38
C ASP A 46 -9.20 4.16 26.88
N ASP A 47 -9.84 3.01 27.09
CA ASP A 47 -9.19 1.74 27.39
C ASP A 47 -8.06 1.48 26.38
N ASN A 48 -6.85 1.42 26.91
CA ASN A 48 -5.61 1.27 26.16
C ASN A 48 -5.14 -0.19 26.13
N THR A 49 -5.99 -1.14 26.58
CA THR A 49 -5.64 -2.55 26.63
C THR A 49 -5.45 -3.11 25.21
N PRO A 50 -4.27 -3.65 24.87
CA PRO A 50 -4.04 -4.24 23.56
C PRO A 50 -4.84 -5.51 23.37
N GLN A 51 -5.47 -5.65 22.21
CA GLN A 51 -6.11 -6.90 21.81
C GLN A 51 -5.16 -7.69 20.91
N PRO A 52 -4.65 -8.85 21.33
CA PRO A 52 -3.70 -9.62 20.54
C PRO A 52 -4.37 -10.11 19.25
N LEU A 53 -3.70 -9.92 18.10
CA LEU A 53 -4.15 -10.46 16.81
C LEU A 53 -3.35 -11.72 16.47
N ASN A 54 -2.04 -11.67 16.67
CA ASN A 54 -1.14 -12.80 16.60
C ASN A 54 0.15 -12.51 17.40
N LYS A 55 1.18 -13.36 17.29
CA LYS A 55 2.45 -13.19 18.04
C LYS A 55 3.21 -11.89 17.69
N ARG A 56 2.92 -11.28 16.54
CA ARG A 56 3.66 -10.13 15.96
C ARG A 56 2.85 -8.85 15.98
N PHE A 57 1.52 -8.94 15.96
CA PHE A 57 0.61 -7.80 15.85
C PHE A 57 -0.49 -7.83 16.91
N GLN A 58 -0.87 -6.63 17.35
CA GLN A 58 -1.99 -6.39 18.26
C GLN A 58 -2.77 -5.16 17.81
N LEU A 59 -4.04 -5.08 18.20
CA LEU A 59 -4.88 -3.92 18.00
C LEU A 59 -4.85 -3.05 19.25
N ARG A 60 -4.50 -1.76 19.10
CA ARG A 60 -4.56 -0.76 20.17
C ARG A 60 -5.35 0.43 19.66
N ARG A 61 -6.43 0.79 20.36
CA ARG A 61 -7.30 1.93 20.01
C ARG A 61 -7.75 1.93 18.53
N GLY A 62 -8.01 0.73 18.00
CA GLY A 62 -8.42 0.53 16.61
C GLY A 62 -7.30 0.60 15.56
N TYR A 63 -6.03 0.70 15.96
CA TYR A 63 -4.88 0.63 15.05
C TYR A 63 -4.06 -0.63 15.29
N ILE A 64 -3.61 -1.25 14.20
CA ILE A 64 -2.68 -2.38 14.25
C ILE A 64 -1.29 -1.85 14.58
N GLU A 65 -0.67 -2.41 15.61
CA GLU A 65 0.73 -2.15 15.95
C GLU A 65 1.50 -3.46 16.13
N THR A 66 2.83 -3.39 16.02
CA THR A 66 3.72 -4.49 16.40
C THR A 66 3.66 -4.74 17.91
N THR A 67 3.71 -6.01 18.32
CA THR A 67 3.77 -6.39 19.75
C THR A 67 5.06 -5.94 20.44
N HIS A 68 6.15 -5.78 19.70
CA HIS A 68 7.42 -5.23 20.21
C HIS A 68 8.27 -4.57 19.10
N PRO A 69 9.24 -3.69 19.43
CA PRO A 69 10.03 -2.96 18.43
C PRO A 69 10.84 -3.85 17.46
N GLY A 70 11.26 -5.04 17.88
CA GLY A 70 12.08 -5.94 17.08
C GLY A 70 11.33 -6.85 16.11
N VAL A 71 10.02 -6.67 15.86
CA VAL A 71 9.22 -7.62 15.07
C VAL A 71 9.78 -7.76 13.66
N PHE A 72 9.99 -6.67 12.92
CA PHE A 72 10.45 -6.74 11.53
C PHE A 72 11.89 -7.23 11.40
N ARG A 73 12.77 -6.88 12.35
CA ARG A 73 14.14 -7.40 12.37
C ARG A 73 14.18 -8.91 12.59
N ARG A 74 13.36 -9.44 13.50
CA ARG A 74 13.31 -10.88 13.81
C ARG A 74 12.51 -11.68 12.78
N TYR A 75 11.49 -11.07 12.21
CA TYR A 75 10.55 -11.68 11.27
C TYR A 75 10.33 -10.75 10.07
N PRO A 76 11.28 -10.68 9.10
CA PRO A 76 11.16 -9.77 7.98
C PRO A 76 9.86 -9.92 7.19
N PHE A 77 9.39 -11.16 6.98
CA PHE A 77 8.12 -11.44 6.29
C PHE A 77 6.90 -10.70 6.89
N ALA A 78 6.99 -10.28 8.16
CA ALA A 78 5.95 -9.48 8.81
C ALA A 78 5.73 -8.12 8.11
N LEU A 79 6.72 -7.63 7.34
CA LEU A 79 6.59 -6.46 6.47
C LEU A 79 5.50 -6.62 5.40
N LEU A 80 5.19 -7.85 4.97
CA LEU A 80 4.02 -8.15 4.13
C LEU A 80 2.81 -8.55 4.99
N GLU A 81 3.02 -9.36 6.02
CA GLU A 81 1.95 -9.90 6.88
C GLU A 81 1.06 -8.80 7.48
N VAL A 82 1.63 -7.64 7.85
CA VAL A 82 0.86 -6.53 8.43
C VAL A 82 -0.32 -6.09 7.54
N PHE A 83 -0.17 -6.17 6.22
CA PHE A 83 -1.23 -5.79 5.28
C PHE A 83 -2.33 -6.85 5.20
N LEU A 84 -1.95 -8.13 5.23
CA LEU A 84 -2.89 -9.23 5.31
C LEU A 84 -3.69 -9.19 6.62
N VAL A 85 -3.01 -9.02 7.75
CA VAL A 85 -3.65 -8.84 9.07
C VAL A 85 -4.60 -7.65 9.04
N LEU A 86 -4.22 -6.54 8.40
CA LEU A 86 -5.11 -5.39 8.26
C LEU A 86 -6.35 -5.67 7.38
N GLN A 87 -6.23 -6.48 6.32
CA GLN A 87 -7.38 -6.88 5.50
C GLN A 87 -8.34 -7.78 6.27
N GLN A 88 -7.80 -8.73 7.03
CA GLN A 88 -8.56 -9.68 7.84
C GLN A 88 -9.24 -9.05 9.06
N ASN A 89 -8.83 -7.83 9.43
CA ASN A 89 -9.39 -7.09 10.55
C ASN A 89 -10.11 -5.81 10.07
N PRO A 90 -11.32 -5.91 9.48
CA PRO A 90 -12.01 -4.77 8.88
C PRO A 90 -12.39 -3.66 9.88
N LYS A 91 -12.45 -3.98 11.18
CA LYS A 91 -12.67 -3.00 12.27
C LYS A 91 -11.44 -2.11 12.50
N ALA A 92 -10.26 -2.50 12.02
CA ALA A 92 -9.04 -1.72 12.16
C ALA A 92 -9.10 -0.45 11.28
N ARG A 93 -8.85 0.69 11.93
CA ARG A 93 -8.78 2.02 11.31
C ARG A 93 -7.52 2.17 10.45
N GLY A 94 -6.44 1.48 10.80
CA GLY A 94 -5.20 1.48 10.04
C GLY A 94 -4.04 0.84 10.81
N VAL A 95 -2.83 1.20 10.40
CA VAL A 95 -1.58 0.81 11.06
C VAL A 95 -1.12 1.97 11.92
N ARG A 96 -0.58 1.69 13.11
CA ARG A 96 -0.12 2.71 14.04
C ARG A 96 1.09 3.47 13.50
N ALA A 97 1.17 4.78 13.75
CA ALA A 97 2.27 5.63 13.27
C ALA A 97 3.67 5.08 13.63
N SER A 98 3.84 4.53 14.85
CA SER A 98 5.08 3.87 15.28
C SER A 98 5.42 2.64 14.44
N THR A 99 4.42 1.83 14.10
CA THR A 99 4.60 0.66 13.23
C THR A 99 4.88 1.07 11.79
N ILE A 100 4.26 2.13 11.27
CA ILE A 100 4.58 2.69 9.95
C ILE A 100 6.05 3.15 9.89
N ARG A 101 6.54 3.85 10.92
CA ARG A 101 7.96 4.23 11.01
C ARG A 101 8.86 3.00 10.98
N SER A 102 8.54 2.01 11.81
CA SER A 102 9.32 0.76 11.88
C SER A 102 9.33 0.00 10.55
N ILE A 103 8.21 -0.06 9.82
CA ILE A 103 8.18 -0.63 8.45
C ILE A 103 9.20 0.08 7.55
N ARG A 104 9.20 1.41 7.56
CA ARG A 104 10.07 2.22 6.70
C ARG A 104 11.55 2.04 7.02
N GLU A 105 11.91 2.02 8.30
CA GLU A 105 13.27 1.78 8.78
C GLU A 105 13.80 0.41 8.32
N HIS A 106 12.90 -0.57 8.15
CA HIS A 106 13.25 -1.95 7.82
C HIS A 106 12.98 -2.34 6.35
N LEU A 107 12.66 -1.39 5.46
CA LEU A 107 12.46 -1.68 4.03
C LEU A 107 13.69 -2.31 3.37
N HIS A 108 14.89 -1.99 3.87
CA HIS A 108 16.16 -2.57 3.40
C HIS A 108 16.24 -4.09 3.59
N LEU A 109 15.41 -4.69 4.46
CA LEU A 109 15.32 -6.14 4.62
C LEU A 109 14.57 -6.82 3.47
N ILE A 110 13.90 -6.07 2.61
CA ILE A 110 13.23 -6.59 1.41
C ILE A 110 14.27 -6.68 0.29
N ASP A 111 15.13 -7.68 0.41
CA ASP A 111 16.22 -7.97 -0.53
C ASP A 111 15.85 -9.11 -1.50
N LYS A 112 16.85 -9.63 -2.24
CA LYS A 112 16.64 -10.74 -3.17
C LYS A 112 16.19 -12.02 -2.45
N ASN A 113 16.70 -12.29 -1.25
CA ASN A 113 16.35 -13.48 -0.47
C ASN A 113 14.92 -13.37 0.05
N PHE A 114 14.52 -12.19 0.52
CA PHE A 114 13.13 -11.91 0.90
C PHE A 114 12.16 -12.18 -0.25
N ARG A 115 12.49 -11.71 -1.46
CA ARG A 115 11.67 -11.90 -2.66
C ARG A 115 11.64 -13.36 -3.13
N ALA A 116 12.68 -14.14 -2.84
CA ALA A 116 12.75 -15.56 -3.14
C ALA A 116 12.03 -16.45 -2.11
N ASP A 117 11.81 -15.96 -0.88
CA ASP A 117 11.15 -16.71 0.19
C ASP A 117 9.69 -17.07 -0.19
N LEU A 118 9.39 -18.37 -0.18
CA LEU A 118 8.07 -18.91 -0.48
C LEU A 118 6.99 -18.36 0.45
N ARG A 119 7.32 -18.05 1.71
CA ARG A 119 6.38 -17.46 2.67
C ARG A 119 6.00 -16.04 2.27
N CYS A 120 6.96 -15.23 1.83
CA CYS A 120 6.70 -13.88 1.35
C CYS A 120 5.86 -13.89 0.08
N ARG A 121 6.15 -14.82 -0.84
CA ARG A 121 5.34 -15.03 -2.05
C ARG A 121 3.92 -15.45 -1.71
N ALA A 122 3.74 -16.39 -0.78
CA ALA A 122 2.43 -16.82 -0.31
C ALA A 122 1.65 -15.65 0.32
N LEU A 123 2.26 -14.92 1.26
CA LEU A 123 1.63 -13.74 1.88
C LEU A 123 1.20 -12.70 0.86
N PHE A 124 2.04 -12.42 -0.15
CA PHE A 124 1.68 -11.49 -1.22
C PHE A 124 0.49 -11.99 -2.04
N MET A 125 0.46 -13.28 -2.38
CA MET A 125 -0.69 -13.86 -3.08
C MET A 125 -1.95 -13.86 -2.21
N ASP A 126 -1.83 -14.11 -0.91
CA ASP A 126 -2.96 -14.09 0.03
C ASP A 126 -3.57 -12.69 0.14
N ILE A 127 -2.75 -11.62 0.12
CA ILE A 127 -3.24 -10.22 0.04
C ILE A 127 -4.16 -10.00 -1.17
N PHE A 128 -3.87 -10.64 -2.31
CA PHE A 128 -4.70 -10.55 -3.52
C PHE A 128 -5.94 -11.45 -3.48
N ARG A 129 -5.87 -12.57 -2.77
CA ARG A 129 -6.98 -13.51 -2.60
C ARG A 129 -8.00 -13.09 -1.55
N GLU A 130 -7.65 -12.15 -0.67
CA GLU A 130 -8.59 -11.64 0.32
C GLU A 130 -9.85 -11.07 -0.37
N PRO A 131 -11.07 -11.51 0.03
CA PRO A 131 -12.29 -11.14 -0.67
C PRO A 131 -12.55 -9.62 -0.65
N ARG A 132 -11.97 -8.91 0.32
CA ARG A 132 -12.15 -7.48 0.55
C ARG A 132 -10.81 -6.81 0.85
N GLY A 133 -10.77 -5.49 0.66
CA GLY A 133 -9.66 -4.66 1.15
C GLY A 133 -8.40 -4.62 0.28
N ILE A 134 -8.32 -5.39 -0.81
CA ILE A 134 -7.15 -5.45 -1.72
C ILE A 134 -6.69 -4.05 -2.14
N THR A 135 -7.59 -3.22 -2.68
CA THR A 135 -7.26 -1.85 -3.12
C THR A 135 -6.69 -1.00 -1.99
N ARG A 136 -7.21 -1.14 -0.76
CA ARG A 136 -6.74 -0.39 0.40
C ARG A 136 -5.37 -0.91 0.87
N ALA A 137 -5.16 -2.22 0.83
CA ALA A 137 -3.89 -2.85 1.14
C ALA A 137 -2.79 -2.38 0.17
N LEU A 138 -3.00 -2.51 -1.15
CA LEU A 138 -2.02 -2.10 -2.16
C LEU A 138 -1.69 -0.60 -2.11
N ARG A 139 -2.70 0.26 -1.87
CA ARG A 139 -2.47 1.70 -1.65
C ARG A 139 -1.61 1.97 -0.43
N ARG A 140 -1.82 1.24 0.68
CA ARG A 140 -0.98 1.37 1.88
C ARG A 140 0.42 0.79 1.65
N MET A 141 0.55 -0.35 0.98
CA MET A 141 1.84 -0.93 0.62
C MET A 141 2.66 0.05 -0.22
N ASN A 142 2.05 0.69 -1.22
CA ASN A 142 2.71 1.72 -2.02
C ASN A 142 3.08 2.94 -1.15
N ARG A 143 2.13 3.46 -0.36
CA ARG A 143 2.38 4.60 0.54
C ARG A 143 3.52 4.33 1.53
N TYR A 144 3.61 3.13 2.08
CA TYR A 144 4.65 2.75 3.04
C TYR A 144 5.98 2.34 2.37
N GLY A 145 6.04 2.30 1.04
CA GLY A 145 7.22 1.94 0.26
C GLY A 145 7.44 0.43 0.09
N VAL A 146 6.60 -0.40 0.72
CA VAL A 146 6.70 -1.87 0.67
C VAL A 146 6.48 -2.40 -0.74
N LEU A 147 5.55 -1.82 -1.51
CA LEU A 147 5.27 -2.30 -2.86
C LEU A 147 6.46 -2.09 -3.81
N ALA A 148 7.10 -0.92 -3.73
CA ALA A 148 8.31 -0.60 -4.49
C ALA A 148 9.46 -1.52 -4.09
N ALA A 149 9.69 -1.69 -2.78
CA ALA A 149 10.74 -2.57 -2.29
C ALA A 149 10.51 -4.05 -2.68
N TYR A 150 9.26 -4.51 -2.69
CA TYR A 150 8.93 -5.91 -2.99
C TYR A 150 8.91 -6.22 -4.51
N LEU A 151 8.48 -5.28 -5.35
CA LEU A 151 8.39 -5.43 -6.81
C LEU A 151 9.33 -4.43 -7.51
N PRO A 152 10.54 -4.84 -7.92
CA PRO A 152 11.50 -3.93 -8.58
C PRO A 152 10.96 -3.26 -9.84
N ALA A 153 10.12 -3.95 -10.61
CA ALA A 153 9.44 -3.33 -11.76
C ALA A 153 8.48 -2.21 -11.35
N PHE A 154 7.85 -2.32 -10.17
CA PHE A 154 6.98 -1.29 -9.62
C PHE A 154 7.78 -0.10 -9.09
N GLU A 155 8.94 -0.33 -8.47
CA GLU A 155 9.85 0.75 -8.04
C GLU A 155 10.15 1.73 -9.17
N ASN A 156 10.41 1.21 -10.37
CA ASN A 156 10.72 2.02 -11.54
C ASN A 156 9.61 3.01 -11.90
N ILE A 157 8.34 2.71 -11.60
CA ILE A 157 7.20 3.56 -11.99
C ILE A 157 6.71 4.47 -10.86
N VAL A 158 7.28 4.37 -9.66
CA VAL A 158 6.86 5.19 -8.50
C VAL A 158 7.19 6.67 -8.71
N GLY A 159 6.14 7.49 -8.69
CA GLY A 159 6.25 8.93 -8.89
C GLY A 159 6.57 9.32 -10.34
N ARG A 160 6.62 8.38 -11.29
CA ARG A 160 6.75 8.73 -12.71
C ARG A 160 5.45 9.37 -13.17
N MET A 161 5.55 10.55 -13.75
CA MET A 161 4.43 11.22 -14.41
C MET A 161 4.82 11.33 -15.89
N GLN A 162 3.92 10.94 -16.80
CA GLN A 162 4.10 11.19 -18.22
C GLN A 162 3.36 12.47 -18.55
N TYR A 163 4.07 13.43 -19.15
CA TYR A 163 3.44 14.69 -19.57
C TYR A 163 2.59 14.45 -20.82
N ASP A 164 1.31 14.13 -20.64
CA ASP A 164 0.28 14.29 -21.67
C ASP A 164 -1.08 14.66 -21.05
N LEU A 165 -2.03 15.08 -21.91
CA LEU A 165 -3.38 15.57 -21.54
C LEU A 165 -4.27 14.58 -20.77
N PHE A 166 -3.86 13.32 -20.61
CA PHE A 166 -4.64 12.26 -19.96
C PHE A 166 -4.09 11.84 -18.58
N HIS A 167 -2.92 12.33 -18.15
CA HIS A 167 -2.23 11.84 -16.95
C HIS A 167 -2.36 12.77 -15.73
N ALA A 168 -3.51 12.75 -15.08
CA ALA A 168 -3.72 13.39 -13.77
C ALA A 168 -3.01 12.68 -12.60
N TYR A 169 -2.45 11.48 -12.83
CA TYR A 169 -1.86 10.62 -11.80
C TYR A 169 -0.49 10.09 -12.23
N THR A 170 0.41 9.87 -11.26
CA THR A 170 1.66 9.14 -11.52
C THR A 170 1.36 7.69 -11.93
N VAL A 171 2.25 7.06 -12.69
CA VAL A 171 2.09 5.72 -13.26
C VAL A 171 1.78 4.68 -12.18
N ASP A 172 2.39 4.77 -11.00
CA ASP A 172 2.07 3.91 -9.85
C ASP A 172 0.63 4.11 -9.36
N GLN A 173 0.15 5.34 -9.26
CA GLN A 173 -1.23 5.64 -8.86
C GLN A 173 -2.23 5.19 -9.94
N HIS A 174 -1.89 5.35 -11.21
CA HIS A 174 -2.70 4.87 -12.32
C HIS A 174 -2.78 3.34 -12.35
N THR A 175 -1.67 2.65 -12.10
CA THR A 175 -1.63 1.18 -11.96
C THR A 175 -2.54 0.72 -10.81
N LEU A 176 -2.50 1.39 -9.65
CA LEU A 176 -3.39 1.08 -8.53
C LEU A 176 -4.87 1.40 -8.83
N PHE A 177 -5.13 2.41 -9.67
CA PHE A 177 -6.48 2.74 -10.14
C PHE A 177 -7.01 1.67 -11.10
N LEU A 178 -6.18 1.18 -12.01
CA LEU A 178 -6.50 0.07 -12.90
C LEU A 178 -6.87 -1.18 -12.09
N ILE A 179 -6.02 -1.60 -11.14
CA ILE A 179 -6.30 -2.77 -10.27
C ILE A 179 -7.63 -2.60 -9.53
N ARG A 180 -7.93 -1.39 -9.04
CA ARG A 180 -9.23 -1.10 -8.40
C ARG A 180 -10.40 -1.35 -9.35
N ASN A 181 -10.31 -0.88 -10.60
CA ASN A 181 -11.38 -1.05 -11.58
C ASN A 181 -11.52 -2.52 -12.00
N LEU A 182 -10.42 -3.24 -12.22
CA LEU A 182 -10.45 -4.68 -12.49
C LEU A 182 -11.19 -5.44 -11.38
N ARG A 183 -10.95 -5.09 -10.11
CA ARG A 183 -11.68 -5.72 -8.99
C ARG A 183 -13.17 -5.43 -9.05
N ARG A 184 -13.61 -4.25 -9.51
CA ARG A 184 -15.04 -3.92 -9.61
C ARG A 184 -15.80 -4.84 -10.57
N PHE A 185 -15.14 -5.38 -11.60
CA PHE A 185 -15.75 -6.33 -12.53
C PHE A 185 -16.21 -7.63 -11.84
N SER A 186 -15.60 -7.97 -10.69
CA SER A 186 -15.96 -9.15 -9.88
C SER A 186 -17.03 -8.88 -8.81
N VAL A 187 -17.40 -7.61 -8.57
CA VAL A 187 -18.28 -7.24 -7.45
C VAL A 187 -19.66 -6.90 -8.00
N SER A 188 -20.66 -7.70 -7.65
CA SER A 188 -22.03 -7.59 -8.19
C SER A 188 -22.62 -6.18 -8.11
N ARG A 189 -22.37 -5.45 -7.01
CA ARG A 189 -22.86 -4.07 -6.82
C ARG A 189 -22.33 -3.04 -7.84
N HIS A 190 -21.30 -3.38 -8.60
CA HIS A 190 -20.65 -2.52 -9.59
C HIS A 190 -20.86 -3.02 -11.03
N MET A 191 -21.66 -4.07 -11.24
CA MET A 191 -21.83 -4.67 -12.57
C MET A 191 -22.40 -3.69 -13.60
N ASP A 192 -23.25 -2.76 -13.15
CA ASP A 192 -23.88 -1.75 -14.02
C ASP A 192 -22.87 -0.69 -14.51
N GLU A 193 -21.73 -0.50 -13.82
CA GLU A 193 -20.68 0.43 -14.26
C GLU A 193 -19.98 -0.07 -15.53
N PHE A 194 -19.76 -1.39 -15.63
CA PHE A 194 -19.09 -2.03 -16.78
C PHE A 194 -19.71 -3.41 -17.10
N PRO A 195 -20.91 -3.45 -17.73
CA PRO A 195 -21.65 -4.70 -17.90
C PRO A 195 -20.91 -5.76 -18.73
N LEU A 196 -20.28 -5.34 -19.84
CA LEU A 196 -19.52 -6.26 -20.69
C LEU A 196 -18.31 -6.85 -19.94
N ALA A 197 -17.51 -6.00 -19.30
CA ALA A 197 -16.31 -6.43 -18.58
C ALA A 197 -16.66 -7.37 -17.41
N SER A 198 -17.77 -7.11 -16.70
CA SER A 198 -18.25 -7.97 -15.61
C SER A 198 -18.70 -9.34 -16.13
N ARG A 199 -19.41 -9.40 -17.27
CA ARG A 199 -19.79 -10.67 -17.92
C ARG A 199 -18.59 -11.48 -18.40
N VAL A 200 -17.57 -10.83 -18.96
CA VAL A 200 -16.35 -11.53 -19.40
C VAL A 200 -15.58 -12.03 -18.17
N HIS A 201 -15.48 -11.22 -17.11
CA HIS A 201 -14.80 -11.62 -15.88
C HIS A 201 -15.42 -12.87 -15.25
N SER A 202 -16.75 -13.01 -15.27
CA SER A 202 -17.43 -14.19 -14.72
C SER A 202 -17.18 -15.49 -15.51
N GLN A 203 -16.57 -15.41 -16.70
CA GLN A 203 -16.20 -16.57 -17.52
C GLN A 203 -14.76 -17.04 -17.26
N ILE A 204 -14.00 -16.34 -16.41
CA ILE A 204 -12.61 -16.70 -16.08
C ILE A 204 -12.61 -17.96 -15.20
N PRO A 205 -11.84 -19.02 -15.53
CA PRO A 205 -11.87 -20.31 -14.82
C PRO A 205 -11.46 -20.26 -13.34
N LYS A 206 -10.63 -19.28 -12.96
CA LYS A 206 -10.21 -19.00 -11.57
C LYS A 206 -10.18 -17.48 -11.38
N PRO A 207 -11.31 -16.86 -11.04
CA PRO A 207 -11.40 -15.41 -10.84
C PRO A 207 -10.83 -14.95 -9.49
N ASP A 208 -10.48 -15.90 -8.61
CA ASP A 208 -9.93 -15.71 -7.25
C ASP A 208 -8.40 -15.75 -7.18
#